data_AF-A0A3L7ZUD7-F1
#
_entry.id   AF-A0A3L7ZUD7-F1
#
_cell.length_a   1.000
_cell.length_b   1.000
_cell.length_c   1.000
_cell.angle_alpha   90.00
_cell.angle_beta   90.00
_cell.angle_gamma   90.00
#
_symmetry.space_group_name_H-M   'P 1'
#
loop_
_entity.id
_entity.type
_entity.pdbx_description
1 polymer ?
#
loop_
_entity_poly.entity_id
_entity_poly.type
_entity_poly.pdbx_seq_one_letter_code
_entity_poly.pdbx_strand_id
1 'polypeptide(L)'
;MRLCIIGLLAILSFISCVSEFAPEVRGVSGILVVDGTITNGDPVFRLSRSVDISADLLRDKEVITEAKMYVERDDGALFPATHEGEGVYRVLVGDLEAGMEYRLCFSIGNKEYQSEFLRPIQTAEIDSLSYKERKGTHVAVYLTSDGRSGNSLYYRWGYRETWEVTASIWAKQYYEDGALVVSDRLSPRNHYYCWGRDTSKSLLLGTTKELSENLMLDRLLYEIPRTDEKLSVLYHVEVSQMQLRQEAYAYYLRMQEEIERTGGLFCKVMTASDDHGNIRCASDPQEPVIGYVEVATVTTKGLYIADGSLYESAEKACWVFESVSQDYQLPWVDYDKRTYSSWRCVDCREHYNATKNKPSWWPTDHL
;
A
#
# COMPACT_ATOMS: atom_id res chain seq x y z
N MET A 1 -8.70 71.15 -12.14
CA MET A 1 -9.03 70.65 -10.79
C MET A 1 -10.10 69.57 -10.77
N ARG A 2 -11.27 69.75 -11.41
CA ARG A 2 -12.34 68.72 -11.41
C ARG A 2 -11.96 67.39 -12.09
N LEU A 3 -11.18 67.40 -13.18
CA LEU A 3 -10.70 66.15 -13.82
C LEU A 3 -9.66 65.38 -12.98
N CYS A 4 -8.78 66.07 -12.24
CA CYS A 4 -7.80 65.41 -11.37
C CYS A 4 -8.46 64.68 -10.19
N ILE A 5 -9.56 65.23 -9.65
CA ILE A 5 -10.30 64.61 -8.54
C ILE A 5 -11.03 63.34 -9.00
N ILE A 6 -11.58 63.34 -10.22
CA ILE A 6 -12.25 62.16 -10.81
C ILE A 6 -11.22 61.07 -11.13
N GLY A 7 -10.04 61.44 -11.64
CA GLY A 7 -8.93 60.51 -11.84
C GLY A 7 -8.40 59.90 -10.55
N LEU A 8 -8.34 60.68 -9.46
CA LEU A 8 -7.88 60.21 -8.15
C LEU A 8 -8.91 59.25 -7.50
N LEU A 9 -10.21 59.52 -7.64
CA LEU A 9 -11.27 58.63 -7.15
C LEU A 9 -11.34 57.30 -7.93
N ALA A 10 -11.05 57.31 -9.24
CA ALA A 10 -11.05 56.10 -10.05
C ALA A 10 -9.88 55.15 -9.71
N ILE A 11 -8.75 55.69 -9.23
CA ILE A 11 -7.56 54.90 -8.84
C ILE A 11 -7.75 54.23 -7.47
N LEU A 12 -8.52 54.81 -6.55
CA LEU A 12 -8.83 54.21 -5.25
C LEU A 12 -9.78 53.00 -5.32
N SER A 13 -10.57 52.88 -6.40
CA SER A 13 -11.49 51.74 -6.61
C SER A 13 -10.80 50.41 -6.94
N PHE A 14 -9.50 50.43 -7.28
CA PHE A 14 -8.73 49.24 -7.61
C PHE A 14 -7.90 48.69 -6.44
N ILE A 15 -7.98 49.30 -5.26
CA ILE A 15 -7.33 48.79 -4.03
C ILE A 15 -8.34 47.92 -3.27
N SER A 16 -8.81 46.84 -3.90
CA SER A 16 -9.47 45.76 -3.17
C SER A 16 -8.39 44.82 -2.69
N CYS A 17 -7.92 45.01 -1.44
CA CYS A 17 -7.15 43.97 -0.76
C CYS A 17 -8.10 42.80 -0.51
N VAL A 18 -7.99 41.74 -1.32
CA VAL A 18 -8.56 40.44 -0.96
C VAL A 18 -7.78 39.97 0.27
N SER A 19 -8.38 40.10 1.45
CA SER A 19 -7.81 39.47 2.64
C SER A 19 -7.93 37.96 2.46
N GLU A 20 -6.81 37.24 2.51
CA GLU A 20 -6.85 35.79 2.61
C GLU A 20 -7.67 35.42 3.84
N PHE A 21 -8.81 34.76 3.60
CA PHE A 21 -9.59 34.15 4.65
C PHE A 21 -8.81 32.90 5.10
N ALA A 22 -8.06 33.02 6.18
CA ALA A 22 -7.49 31.89 6.90
C ALA A 22 -8.50 31.48 7.98
N PRO A 23 -9.41 30.52 7.72
CA PRO A 23 -10.28 30.02 8.77
C PRO A 23 -9.41 29.49 9.92
N GLU A 24 -9.70 29.88 11.15
CA GLU A 24 -9.19 29.18 12.33
C GLU A 24 -9.82 27.77 12.35
N VAL A 25 -9.23 26.84 11.62
CA VAL A 25 -9.56 25.43 11.74
C VAL A 25 -8.90 24.95 13.03
N ARG A 26 -9.69 24.81 14.11
CA ARG A 26 -9.24 24.02 15.27
C ARG A 26 -9.13 22.57 14.81
N GLY A 27 -7.95 22.16 14.37
CA GLY A 27 -7.66 20.76 14.11
C GLY A 27 -7.78 19.97 15.41
N VAL A 28 -8.44 18.81 15.35
CA VAL A 28 -8.38 17.83 16.44
C VAL A 28 -7.20 16.92 16.12
N SER A 29 -6.05 17.24 16.71
CA SER A 29 -4.82 16.46 16.62
C SER A 29 -4.68 15.54 17.83
N GLY A 30 -3.84 14.50 17.71
CA GLY A 30 -3.56 13.57 18.79
C GLY A 30 -4.59 12.44 18.95
N ILE A 31 -5.56 12.31 18.04
CA ILE A 31 -6.55 11.21 18.08
C ILE A 31 -5.82 9.89 17.88
N LEU A 32 -6.07 8.91 18.74
CA LEU A 32 -5.51 7.57 18.60
C LEU A 32 -6.09 6.88 17.36
N VAL A 33 -5.21 6.38 16.50
CA VAL A 33 -5.54 5.62 15.29
C VAL A 33 -5.02 4.20 15.45
N VAL A 34 -5.92 3.22 15.27
CA VAL A 34 -5.61 1.79 15.28
C VAL A 34 -5.95 1.20 13.91
N ASP A 35 -4.95 0.68 13.23
CA ASP A 35 -5.09 -0.02 11.96
C ASP A 35 -4.70 -1.49 12.13
N GLY A 36 -5.62 -2.40 11.87
CA GLY A 36 -5.37 -3.84 11.94
C GLY A 36 -6.64 -4.63 12.19
N THR A 37 -6.60 -5.90 11.82
CA THR A 37 -7.71 -6.85 11.99
C THR A 37 -7.16 -8.14 12.57
N ILE A 38 -7.97 -8.84 13.36
CA ILE A 38 -7.63 -10.16 13.88
C ILE A 38 -7.91 -11.17 12.77
N THR A 39 -6.84 -11.74 12.23
CA THR A 39 -6.90 -12.75 11.18
C THR A 39 -6.26 -14.04 11.63
N ASN A 40 -6.49 -15.13 10.89
CA ASN A 40 -5.69 -16.33 11.06
C ASN A 40 -4.22 -16.06 10.70
N GLY A 41 -3.30 -16.76 11.35
CA GLY A 41 -1.85 -16.58 11.23
C GLY A 41 -1.33 -15.47 12.15
N ASP A 42 -0.68 -14.48 11.52
CA ASP A 42 0.13 -13.46 12.22
C ASP A 42 -0.41 -12.05 11.95
N PRO A 43 -1.60 -11.67 12.47
CA PRO A 43 -2.16 -10.35 12.28
C PRO A 43 -1.21 -9.25 12.76
N VAL A 44 -1.23 -8.13 12.03
CA VAL A 44 -0.39 -6.96 12.27
C VAL A 44 -1.27 -5.76 12.57
N PHE A 45 -0.98 -5.09 13.68
CA PHE A 45 -1.61 -3.86 14.10
C PHE A 45 -0.61 -2.71 14.02
N ARG A 46 -1.11 -1.51 13.69
CA ARG A 46 -0.35 -0.27 13.67
C ARG A 46 -1.04 0.77 14.54
N LEU A 47 -0.28 1.34 15.47
CA LEU A 47 -0.75 2.40 16.35
C LEU A 47 -0.08 3.72 16.00
N SER A 48 -0.89 4.77 15.87
CA SER A 48 -0.40 6.13 15.64
C SER A 48 -1.36 7.19 16.18
N ARG A 49 -0.95 8.46 16.16
CA ARG A 49 -1.81 9.60 16.42
C ARG A 49 -2.06 10.44 15.18
N SER A 50 -3.26 11.04 15.10
CA SER A 50 -3.57 12.03 14.06
C SER A 50 -2.70 13.28 14.23
N VAL A 51 -2.24 13.83 13.12
CA VAL A 51 -1.50 15.11 13.08
C VAL A 51 -2.42 16.24 12.66
N ASP A 52 -2.15 17.45 13.14
CA ASP A 52 -2.87 18.65 12.70
C ASP A 52 -2.54 18.98 11.24
N ILE A 53 -3.50 19.47 10.48
CA ILE A 53 -3.30 19.94 9.09
C ILE A 53 -2.34 21.14 9.04
N SER A 54 -2.28 21.94 10.11
CA SER A 54 -1.42 23.13 10.24
C SER A 54 -0.01 22.83 10.73
N ALA A 55 0.25 21.61 11.23
CA ALA A 55 1.60 21.19 11.58
C ALA A 55 2.35 20.86 10.30
N ASP A 56 3.57 21.40 10.15
CA ASP A 56 4.46 21.16 9.01
C ASP A 56 4.27 19.74 8.43
N LEU A 57 3.94 19.66 7.14
CA LEU A 57 3.75 18.43 6.34
C LEU A 57 4.99 17.50 6.30
N LEU A 58 6.01 17.81 7.09
CA LEU A 58 7.29 17.14 7.26
C LEU A 58 7.45 16.44 8.62
N ARG A 59 6.44 16.48 9.52
CA ARG A 59 6.51 15.67 10.74
C ARG A 59 6.17 14.22 10.44
N ASP A 60 7.11 13.35 10.78
CA ASP A 60 6.94 11.89 10.80
C ASP A 60 5.63 11.52 11.50
N LYS A 61 4.95 10.49 10.98
CA LYS A 61 3.78 9.87 11.60
C LYS A 61 4.08 9.67 13.10
N GLU A 62 3.26 10.23 13.99
CA GLU A 62 3.43 10.03 15.43
C GLU A 62 3.03 8.58 15.77
N VAL A 63 3.99 7.67 15.63
CA VAL A 63 3.84 6.24 15.88
C VAL A 63 3.95 5.95 17.38
N ILE A 64 3.15 5.00 17.85
CA ILE A 64 3.12 4.63 19.28
C ILE A 64 3.88 3.32 19.45
N THR A 65 4.96 3.33 20.23
CA THR A 65 5.93 2.21 20.32
C THR A 65 5.95 1.50 21.68
N GLU A 66 5.25 2.07 22.65
CA GLU A 66 5.25 1.68 24.06
C GLU A 66 3.95 0.98 24.50
N ALA A 67 3.09 0.61 23.55
CA ALA A 67 1.84 -0.05 23.86
C ALA A 67 2.07 -1.50 24.30
N LYS A 68 1.33 -1.94 25.33
CA LYS A 68 1.23 -3.36 25.67
C LYS A 68 -0.03 -3.91 25.03
N MET A 69 0.10 -4.77 24.03
CA MET A 69 -1.00 -5.25 23.19
C MET A 69 -1.11 -6.78 23.24
N TYR A 70 -2.35 -7.28 23.20
CA TYR A 70 -2.66 -8.69 23.04
C TYR A 70 -4.02 -8.88 22.39
N VAL A 71 -4.26 -10.04 21.78
CA VAL A 71 -5.60 -10.51 21.43
C VAL A 71 -6.11 -11.38 22.57
N GLU A 72 -7.34 -11.16 23.00
CA GLU A 72 -8.03 -11.97 23.99
C GLU A 72 -9.12 -12.78 23.32
N ARG A 73 -9.22 -14.05 23.71
CA ARG A 73 -10.33 -14.94 23.37
C ARG A 73 -11.29 -15.08 24.55
N ASP A 74 -12.56 -15.30 24.29
CA ASP A 74 -13.64 -15.36 25.28
C ASP A 74 -13.53 -16.49 26.32
N ASP A 75 -12.66 -17.48 26.10
CA ASP A 75 -12.27 -18.49 27.09
C ASP A 75 -11.13 -18.05 28.04
N GLY A 76 -10.65 -16.82 27.89
CA GLY A 76 -9.57 -16.22 28.67
C GLY A 76 -8.16 -16.46 28.09
N ALA A 77 -8.03 -17.10 26.92
CA ALA A 77 -6.74 -17.23 26.27
C ALA A 77 -6.21 -15.86 25.79
N LEU A 78 -4.93 -15.59 26.04
CA LEU A 78 -4.27 -14.33 25.68
C LEU A 78 -3.12 -14.58 24.69
N PHE A 79 -3.13 -13.85 23.59
CA PHE A 79 -2.12 -13.89 22.54
C PHE A 79 -1.34 -12.57 22.55
N PRO A 80 -0.16 -12.49 23.19
CA PRO A 80 0.59 -11.25 23.30
C PRO A 80 1.19 -10.81 21.96
N ALA A 81 1.25 -9.49 21.76
CA ALA A 81 1.91 -8.91 20.60
C ALA A 81 3.43 -8.80 20.80
N THR A 82 4.17 -8.95 19.70
CA THR A 82 5.57 -8.57 19.59
C THR A 82 5.68 -7.23 18.85
N HIS A 83 6.37 -6.26 19.43
CA HIS A 83 6.63 -4.98 18.78
C HIS A 83 7.79 -5.11 17.78
N GLU A 84 7.56 -4.71 16.53
CA GLU A 84 8.52 -4.82 15.42
C GLU A 84 9.17 -3.48 15.04
N GLY A 85 8.90 -2.41 15.79
CA GLY A 85 9.35 -1.04 15.49
C GLY A 85 8.30 -0.24 14.71
N GLU A 86 8.49 1.08 14.62
CA GLU A 86 7.62 2.01 13.87
C GLU A 86 6.11 1.90 14.21
N GLY A 87 5.80 1.54 15.45
CA GLY A 87 4.43 1.36 15.93
C GLY A 87 3.71 0.12 15.37
N VAL A 88 4.47 -0.86 14.86
CA VAL A 88 3.98 -2.13 14.33
C VAL A 88 3.99 -3.20 15.43
N TYR A 89 2.86 -3.86 15.63
CA TYR A 89 2.66 -4.93 16.61
C TYR A 89 2.13 -6.18 15.92
N ARG A 90 2.88 -7.28 15.97
CA ARG A 90 2.47 -8.58 15.41
C ARG A 90 1.96 -9.49 16.51
N VAL A 91 0.79 -10.09 16.30
CA VAL A 91 0.24 -11.10 17.22
C VAL A 91 0.26 -12.45 16.53
N LEU A 92 0.73 -13.49 17.22
CA LEU A 92 0.66 -14.87 16.73
C LEU A 92 -0.62 -15.51 17.28
N VAL A 93 -1.74 -15.33 16.58
CA VAL A 93 -3.03 -15.90 17.00
C VAL A 93 -3.17 -17.35 16.54
N GLY A 94 -2.54 -17.70 15.41
CA GLY A 94 -2.72 -19.01 14.78
C GLY A 94 -4.07 -19.11 14.08
N ASP A 95 -4.68 -20.29 14.08
CA ASP A 95 -6.00 -20.48 13.46
C ASP A 95 -7.12 -19.95 14.36
N LEU A 96 -8.13 -19.34 13.73
CA LEU A 96 -9.29 -18.81 14.43
C LEU A 96 -10.38 -19.88 14.60
N GLU A 97 -10.72 -20.19 15.84
CA GLU A 97 -11.81 -21.12 16.16
C GLU A 97 -13.19 -20.47 15.94
N ALA A 98 -14.01 -21.03 15.04
CA ALA A 98 -15.30 -20.46 14.65
C ALA A 98 -16.34 -20.32 15.79
N GLY A 99 -16.19 -21.11 16.86
CA GLY A 99 -17.07 -21.08 18.04
C GLY A 99 -16.68 -20.04 19.09
N MET A 100 -15.53 -19.41 18.96
CA MET A 100 -14.95 -18.49 19.95
C MET A 100 -15.07 -17.04 19.49
N GLU A 101 -14.97 -16.12 20.43
CA GLU A 101 -14.96 -14.68 20.20
C GLU A 101 -13.61 -14.07 20.55
N TYR A 102 -13.17 -13.12 19.74
CA TYR A 102 -11.86 -12.48 19.88
C TYR A 102 -12.03 -10.97 19.98
N ARG A 103 -11.14 -10.32 20.74
CA ARG A 103 -11.00 -8.86 20.76
C ARG A 103 -9.54 -8.45 20.85
N LEU A 104 -9.24 -7.24 20.38
CA LEU A 104 -7.96 -6.60 20.60
C LEU A 104 -7.99 -5.85 21.93
N CYS A 105 -6.96 -6.03 22.75
CA CYS A 105 -6.75 -5.28 23.98
C CYS A 105 -5.37 -4.64 23.96
N PHE A 106 -5.27 -3.40 24.39
CA PHE A 106 -3.98 -2.75 24.56
C PHE A 106 -4.00 -1.62 25.59
N SER A 107 -2.85 -1.31 26.15
CA SER A 107 -2.67 -0.18 27.06
C SER A 107 -1.56 0.76 26.61
N ILE A 108 -1.77 2.06 26.80
CA ILE A 108 -0.80 3.13 26.54
C ILE A 108 -0.75 3.99 27.80
N GLY A 109 0.40 3.96 28.50
CA GLY A 109 0.51 4.58 29.81
C GLY A 109 -0.47 3.98 30.82
N ASN A 110 -1.40 4.79 31.33
CA ASN A 110 -2.41 4.39 32.31
C ASN A 110 -3.80 4.15 31.69
N LYS A 111 -3.91 4.19 30.36
CA LYS A 111 -5.18 4.03 29.65
C LYS A 111 -5.26 2.65 29.02
N GLU A 112 -6.43 2.03 29.13
CA GLU A 112 -6.73 0.72 28.59
C GLU A 112 -7.76 0.84 27.48
N TYR A 113 -7.53 0.13 26.38
CA TYR A 113 -8.36 0.14 25.19
C TYR A 113 -8.73 -1.28 24.81
N GLN A 114 -9.96 -1.46 24.34
CA GLN A 114 -10.45 -2.76 23.88
C GLN A 114 -11.37 -2.59 22.67
N SER A 115 -11.29 -3.51 21.72
CA SER A 115 -12.33 -3.68 20.70
C SER A 115 -13.53 -4.45 21.26
N GLU A 116 -14.63 -4.44 20.51
CA GLU A 116 -15.72 -5.39 20.73
C GLU A 116 -15.26 -6.84 20.51
N PHE A 117 -15.90 -7.77 21.22
CA PHE A 117 -15.77 -9.20 20.96
C PHE A 117 -16.51 -9.56 19.69
N LEU A 118 -15.82 -10.22 18.76
CA LEU A 118 -16.40 -10.66 17.49
C LEU A 118 -16.01 -12.10 17.20
N ARG A 119 -16.94 -12.87 16.62
CA ARG A 119 -16.65 -14.22 16.10
C ARG A 119 -15.87 -14.15 14.79
N PRO A 120 -15.04 -15.14 14.45
CA PRO A 120 -14.42 -15.20 13.14
C PRO A 120 -15.48 -15.32 12.02
N ILE A 121 -15.39 -14.47 11.00
CA ILE A 121 -16.00 -14.77 9.70
C ILE A 121 -15.10 -15.77 8.97
N GLN A 122 -15.66 -16.90 8.55
CA GLN A 122 -14.98 -17.78 7.61
C GLN A 122 -15.08 -17.18 6.21
N THR A 123 -13.94 -16.74 5.68
CA THR A 123 -13.86 -16.13 4.36
C THR A 123 -13.88 -17.20 3.28
N ALA A 124 -14.69 -16.96 2.25
CA ALA A 124 -14.77 -17.78 1.06
C ALA A 124 -13.43 -17.83 0.31
N GLU A 125 -13.15 -18.99 -0.29
CA GLU A 125 -11.96 -19.17 -1.12
C GLU A 125 -12.02 -18.35 -2.42
N ILE A 126 -10.85 -18.05 -2.96
CA ILE A 126 -10.72 -17.45 -4.28
C ILE A 126 -10.69 -18.58 -5.31
N ASP A 127 -11.71 -18.68 -6.15
CA ASP A 127 -11.83 -19.77 -7.14
C ASP A 127 -10.83 -19.60 -8.27
N SER A 128 -10.67 -18.37 -8.77
CA SER A 128 -9.66 -18.08 -9.80
C SER A 128 -9.25 -16.61 -9.83
N LEU A 129 -8.03 -16.39 -10.31
CA LEU A 129 -7.55 -15.11 -10.77
C LEU A 129 -7.31 -15.21 -12.27
N SER A 130 -7.63 -14.15 -13.01
CA SER A 130 -7.34 -14.06 -14.43
C SER A 130 -6.87 -12.67 -14.81
N TYR A 131 -6.27 -12.53 -16.00
CA TYR A 131 -5.90 -11.23 -16.55
C TYR A 131 -6.37 -11.11 -18.00
N LYS A 132 -6.71 -9.90 -18.43
CA LYS A 132 -7.10 -9.60 -19.82
C LYS A 132 -6.56 -8.24 -20.22
N GLU A 133 -6.13 -8.11 -21.48
CA GLU A 133 -5.84 -6.79 -22.04
C GLU A 133 -7.13 -5.96 -22.14
N ARG A 134 -7.05 -4.68 -21.80
CA ARG A 134 -8.18 -3.76 -21.83
C ARG A 134 -7.83 -2.51 -22.64
N LYS A 135 -8.65 -2.26 -23.67
CA LYS A 135 -8.58 -1.05 -24.51
C LYS A 135 -7.19 -0.77 -25.10
N GLY A 136 -6.39 -1.80 -25.39
CA GLY A 136 -5.07 -1.62 -26.00
C GLY A 136 -3.99 -1.01 -25.08
N THR A 137 -4.31 -0.66 -23.84
CA THR A 137 -3.49 0.28 -23.04
C THR A 137 -3.19 -0.22 -21.63
N HIS A 138 -4.00 -1.15 -21.12
CA HIS A 138 -3.87 -1.68 -19.78
C HIS A 138 -4.02 -3.20 -19.77
N VAL A 139 -3.45 -3.83 -18.76
CA VAL A 139 -3.72 -5.21 -18.38
C VAL A 139 -4.56 -5.18 -17.10
N ALA A 140 -5.75 -5.77 -17.15
CA ALA A 140 -6.69 -5.81 -16.05
C ALA A 140 -6.62 -7.17 -15.34
N VAL A 141 -6.57 -7.15 -14.00
CA VAL A 141 -6.61 -8.37 -13.16
C VAL A 141 -8.01 -8.55 -12.58
N TYR A 142 -8.53 -9.76 -12.71
CA TYR A 142 -9.88 -10.15 -12.31
C TYR A 142 -9.86 -11.27 -11.28
N LEU A 143 -10.87 -11.26 -10.41
CA LEU A 143 -11.09 -12.27 -9.38
C LEU A 143 -12.47 -12.91 -9.54
N THR A 144 -12.52 -14.23 -9.36
CA THR A 144 -13.76 -14.99 -9.20
C THR A 144 -13.75 -15.69 -7.84
N SER A 145 -14.86 -15.62 -7.10
CA SER A 145 -15.04 -16.26 -5.79
C SER A 145 -16.50 -16.62 -5.55
N ASP A 146 -16.71 -17.83 -5.02
CA ASP A 146 -18.00 -18.35 -4.58
C ASP A 146 -18.15 -18.23 -3.06
N GLY A 147 -18.91 -17.23 -2.62
CA GLY A 147 -19.23 -16.99 -1.23
C GLY A 147 -20.55 -17.63 -0.76
N ARG A 148 -21.19 -18.50 -1.55
CA ARG A 148 -22.54 -19.03 -1.22
C ARG A 148 -22.59 -19.85 0.07
N SER A 149 -21.47 -20.46 0.47
CA SER A 149 -21.32 -21.14 1.76
C SER A 149 -20.95 -20.22 2.92
N GLY A 150 -20.63 -18.94 2.63
CA GLY A 150 -20.17 -17.96 3.61
C GLY A 150 -21.32 -17.15 4.22
N ASN A 151 -21.03 -16.52 5.36
CA ASN A 151 -22.03 -15.80 6.16
C ASN A 151 -22.00 -14.27 5.96
N SER A 152 -21.26 -13.78 4.95
CA SER A 152 -21.18 -12.35 4.65
C SER A 152 -21.24 -12.06 3.15
N LEU A 153 -21.84 -10.92 2.81
CA LEU A 153 -21.95 -10.40 1.45
C LEU A 153 -20.97 -9.26 1.18
N TYR A 154 -20.09 -8.94 2.13
CA TYR A 154 -19.19 -7.79 2.07
C TYR A 154 -17.74 -8.26 2.06
N TYR A 155 -16.94 -7.65 1.20
CA TYR A 155 -15.59 -8.09 0.89
C TYR A 155 -14.61 -6.94 0.94
N ARG A 156 -13.41 -7.25 1.38
CA ARG A 156 -12.21 -6.44 1.26
C ARG A 156 -11.14 -7.26 0.56
N TRP A 157 -10.42 -6.62 -0.35
CA TRP A 157 -9.26 -7.21 -1.00
C TRP A 157 -8.01 -6.37 -0.74
N GLY A 158 -6.88 -7.05 -0.83
CA GLY A 158 -5.55 -6.48 -0.91
C GLY A 158 -4.72 -7.32 -1.85
N TYR A 159 -3.59 -6.80 -2.28
CA TYR A 159 -2.67 -7.59 -3.08
C TYR A 159 -1.21 -7.22 -2.80
N ARG A 160 -0.33 -8.19 -3.04
CA ARG A 160 1.13 -8.02 -3.04
C ARG A 160 1.65 -8.37 -4.42
N GLU A 161 2.50 -7.51 -4.94
CA GLU A 161 3.08 -7.66 -6.27
C GLU A 161 4.57 -7.97 -6.12
N THR A 162 5.07 -8.79 -7.03
CA THR A 162 6.50 -8.95 -7.24
C THR A 162 6.71 -9.08 -8.74
N TRP A 163 7.72 -8.40 -9.28
CA TRP A 163 8.00 -8.45 -10.70
C TRP A 163 9.50 -8.47 -10.95
N GLU A 164 9.85 -9.01 -12.10
CA GLU A 164 11.22 -9.04 -12.59
C GLU A 164 11.45 -7.90 -13.57
N VAL A 165 12.59 -7.23 -13.43
CA VAL A 165 13.06 -6.20 -14.36
C VAL A 165 14.48 -6.50 -14.80
N THR A 166 14.81 -6.04 -16.00
CA THR A 166 16.19 -6.07 -16.50
C THR A 166 16.75 -4.67 -16.74
N ALA A 167 18.05 -4.52 -16.52
CA ALA A 167 18.77 -3.33 -16.98
C ALA A 167 18.68 -3.23 -18.51
N SER A 168 18.61 -2.01 -19.03
CA SER A 168 18.49 -1.78 -20.48
C SER A 168 19.71 -2.26 -21.28
N ILE A 169 20.90 -2.24 -20.65
CA ILE A 169 22.17 -2.63 -21.26
C ILE A 169 22.94 -3.52 -20.29
N TRP A 170 23.56 -4.57 -20.80
CA TRP A 170 24.47 -5.39 -19.99
C TRP A 170 25.87 -4.76 -19.93
N ALA A 171 26.31 -4.34 -18.74
CA ALA A 171 27.71 -4.02 -18.48
C ALA A 171 28.51 -5.30 -18.25
N LYS A 172 29.53 -5.55 -19.09
CA LYS A 172 30.45 -6.67 -18.96
C LYS A 172 31.49 -6.47 -17.87
N GLN A 173 31.85 -5.22 -17.55
CA GLN A 173 32.78 -4.91 -16.47
C GLN A 173 32.33 -3.66 -15.71
N TYR A 174 32.67 -3.58 -14.42
CA TYR A 174 32.43 -2.40 -13.58
C TYR A 174 33.51 -2.30 -12.51
N TYR A 175 33.58 -1.16 -11.83
CA TYR A 175 34.51 -0.98 -10.72
C TYR A 175 33.84 -1.27 -9.37
N GLU A 176 34.49 -2.08 -8.55
CA GLU A 176 34.12 -2.36 -7.16
C GLU A 176 35.36 -2.16 -6.29
N ASP A 177 35.27 -1.31 -5.26
CA ASP A 177 36.41 -0.93 -4.40
C ASP A 177 37.68 -0.49 -5.18
N GLY A 178 37.48 0.17 -6.32
CA GLY A 178 38.56 0.65 -7.20
C GLY A 178 39.20 -0.42 -8.10
N ALA A 179 38.77 -1.68 -8.01
CA ALA A 179 39.19 -2.76 -8.89
C ALA A 179 38.20 -2.98 -10.03
N LEU A 180 38.70 -3.22 -11.25
CA LEU A 180 37.86 -3.60 -12.38
C LEU A 180 37.44 -5.07 -12.22
N VAL A 181 36.15 -5.31 -12.13
CA VAL A 181 35.54 -6.64 -11.96
C VAL A 181 34.78 -7.02 -13.22
N VAL A 182 34.89 -8.29 -13.61
CA VAL A 182 34.09 -8.87 -14.70
C VAL A 182 32.70 -9.21 -14.16
N SER A 183 31.68 -8.73 -14.86
CA SER A 183 30.29 -8.99 -14.55
C SER A 183 29.91 -10.38 -15.06
N ASP A 184 29.36 -11.23 -14.18
CA ASP A 184 28.78 -12.52 -14.52
C ASP A 184 27.25 -12.41 -14.41
N ARG A 185 26.52 -12.67 -15.51
CA ARG A 185 25.05 -12.60 -15.54
C ARG A 185 24.40 -13.63 -14.63
N LEU A 186 25.05 -14.77 -14.41
CA LEU A 186 24.53 -15.87 -13.60
C LEU A 186 24.80 -15.68 -12.11
N SER A 187 25.75 -14.81 -11.76
CA SER A 187 26.03 -14.46 -10.38
C SER A 187 24.83 -13.78 -9.73
N PRO A 188 24.46 -14.12 -8.47
CA PRO A 188 23.44 -13.38 -7.71
C PRO A 188 23.74 -11.88 -7.58
N ARG A 189 25.01 -11.49 -7.71
CA ARG A 189 25.49 -10.09 -7.62
C ARG A 189 25.45 -9.33 -8.95
N ASN A 190 24.93 -9.91 -10.03
CA ASN A 190 24.86 -9.23 -11.32
C ASN A 190 24.05 -7.92 -11.23
N HIS A 191 24.32 -6.96 -12.12
CA HIS A 191 23.54 -5.71 -12.20
C HIS A 191 22.39 -5.76 -13.21
N TYR A 192 22.14 -6.92 -13.84
CA TYR A 192 21.18 -7.05 -14.92
C TYR A 192 19.77 -7.40 -14.47
N TYR A 193 19.60 -8.36 -13.57
CA TYR A 193 18.29 -8.87 -13.12
C TYR A 193 17.96 -8.37 -11.72
N CYS A 194 16.82 -7.71 -11.55
CA CYS A 194 16.33 -7.29 -10.25
C CYS A 194 14.86 -7.67 -10.06
N TRP A 195 14.43 -7.66 -8.80
CA TRP A 195 13.06 -7.94 -8.42
C TRP A 195 12.48 -6.74 -7.69
N GLY A 196 11.44 -6.17 -8.29
CA GLY A 196 10.60 -5.15 -7.69
C GLY A 196 9.47 -5.77 -6.87
N ARG A 197 8.99 -5.04 -5.87
CA ARG A 197 7.85 -5.44 -5.03
C ARG A 197 6.96 -4.24 -4.76
N ASP A 198 5.68 -4.47 -4.56
CA ASP A 198 4.78 -3.45 -4.02
C ASP A 198 3.56 -4.11 -3.40
N THR A 199 2.67 -3.30 -2.83
CA THR A 199 1.40 -3.72 -2.26
C THR A 199 0.30 -2.75 -2.66
N SER A 200 -0.94 -3.22 -2.66
CA SER A 200 -2.11 -2.37 -2.85
C SER A 200 -2.08 -1.15 -1.92
N LYS A 201 -2.17 0.06 -2.50
CA LYS A 201 -2.26 1.33 -1.76
C LYS A 201 -3.69 1.81 -1.56
N SER A 202 -4.59 1.43 -2.46
CA SER A 202 -6.01 1.72 -2.35
C SER A 202 -6.75 0.67 -1.55
N LEU A 203 -7.81 1.09 -0.87
CA LEU A 203 -8.73 0.19 -0.20
C LEU A 203 -9.69 -0.41 -1.23
N LEU A 204 -9.61 -1.72 -1.46
CA LEU A 204 -10.48 -2.41 -2.41
C LEU A 204 -11.66 -3.02 -1.65
N LEU A 205 -12.86 -2.47 -1.87
CA LEU A 205 -14.10 -2.93 -1.26
C LEU A 205 -15.10 -3.39 -2.32
N GLY A 206 -15.97 -4.31 -1.93
CA GLY A 206 -17.09 -4.73 -2.77
C GLY A 206 -18.13 -5.53 -2.01
N THR A 207 -19.28 -5.72 -2.65
CA THR A 207 -20.39 -6.46 -2.06
C THR A 207 -21.19 -7.22 -3.11
N THR A 208 -21.77 -8.34 -2.70
CA THR A 208 -22.72 -9.14 -3.48
C THR A 208 -24.17 -8.91 -3.02
N LYS A 209 -24.44 -7.93 -2.16
CA LYS A 209 -25.76 -7.65 -1.59
C LYS A 209 -26.85 -7.42 -2.64
N GLU A 210 -26.49 -6.88 -3.79
CA GLU A 210 -27.39 -6.59 -4.91
C GLU A 210 -27.49 -7.77 -5.91
N LEU A 211 -26.73 -8.84 -5.69
CA LEU A 211 -26.74 -10.04 -6.54
C LEU A 211 -27.72 -11.07 -5.97
N SER A 212 -28.27 -11.92 -6.84
CA SER A 212 -29.18 -13.01 -6.44
C SER A 212 -28.50 -14.10 -5.63
N GLU A 213 -27.20 -14.27 -5.82
CA GLU A 213 -26.36 -15.23 -5.11
C GLU A 213 -25.08 -14.52 -4.64
N ASN A 214 -24.49 -15.03 -3.56
CA ASN A 214 -23.18 -14.57 -3.10
C ASN A 214 -22.06 -15.12 -3.98
N LEU A 215 -22.10 -14.79 -5.27
CA LEU A 215 -21.19 -15.28 -6.30
C LEU A 215 -20.61 -14.08 -7.05
N MET A 216 -19.29 -13.96 -7.01
CA MET A 216 -18.58 -12.87 -7.67
C MET A 216 -17.80 -13.43 -8.84
N LEU A 217 -18.23 -13.10 -10.07
CA LEU A 217 -17.60 -13.57 -11.31
C LEU A 217 -16.84 -12.42 -11.98
N ASP A 218 -15.59 -12.66 -12.38
CA ASP A 218 -14.76 -11.73 -13.14
C ASP A 218 -14.80 -10.28 -12.59
N ARG A 219 -14.67 -10.13 -11.26
CA ARG A 219 -14.57 -8.81 -10.62
C ARG A 219 -13.23 -8.18 -10.96
N LEU A 220 -13.25 -7.02 -11.61
CA LEU A 220 -12.06 -6.20 -11.81
C LEU A 220 -11.50 -5.75 -10.45
N LEU A 221 -10.24 -6.07 -10.18
CA LEU A 221 -9.55 -5.62 -8.98
C LEU A 221 -8.74 -4.35 -9.24
N TYR A 222 -7.84 -4.39 -10.23
CA TYR A 222 -7.00 -3.26 -10.62
C TYR A 222 -6.47 -3.43 -12.04
N GLU A 223 -5.85 -2.38 -12.55
CA GLU A 223 -5.30 -2.30 -13.90
C GLU A 223 -3.84 -1.86 -13.84
N ILE A 224 -3.01 -2.42 -14.73
CA ILE A 224 -1.60 -2.09 -14.89
C ILE A 224 -1.44 -1.49 -16.29
N PRO A 225 -0.91 -0.27 -16.44
CA PRO A 225 -0.60 0.27 -17.77
C PRO A 225 0.35 -0.65 -18.52
N ARG A 226 0.15 -0.83 -19.84
CA ARG A 226 1.06 -1.64 -20.67
C ARG A 226 2.47 -1.05 -20.73
N THR A 227 2.63 0.24 -20.44
CA THR A 227 3.92 0.93 -20.33
C THR A 227 4.62 0.74 -18.99
N ASP A 228 3.99 0.06 -18.03
CA ASP A 228 4.58 -0.22 -16.72
C ASP A 228 5.58 -1.39 -16.82
N GLU A 229 6.81 -1.14 -16.37
CA GLU A 229 7.91 -2.11 -16.43
C GLU A 229 7.66 -3.37 -15.59
N LYS A 230 6.66 -3.34 -14.71
CA LYS A 230 6.12 -4.54 -14.04
C LYS A 230 5.82 -5.67 -15.01
N LEU A 231 5.36 -5.36 -16.22
CA LEU A 231 4.98 -6.34 -17.24
C LEU A 231 6.15 -6.75 -18.15
N SER A 232 7.36 -6.21 -17.94
CA SER A 232 8.46 -6.32 -18.91
C SER A 232 9.11 -7.70 -19.01
N VAL A 233 9.08 -8.51 -17.94
CA VAL A 233 9.71 -9.83 -17.90
C VAL A 233 8.74 -10.87 -17.34
N LEU A 234 8.53 -10.84 -16.02
CA LEU A 234 7.61 -11.72 -15.33
C LEU A 234 6.98 -10.96 -14.16
N TYR A 235 5.66 -11.02 -14.10
CA TYR A 235 4.88 -10.39 -13.05
C TYR A 235 4.16 -11.46 -12.22
N HIS A 236 4.13 -11.29 -10.91
CA HIS A 236 3.37 -12.11 -9.98
C HIS A 236 2.54 -11.23 -9.06
N VAL A 237 1.27 -11.57 -8.91
CA VAL A 237 0.40 -10.99 -7.89
C VAL A 237 -0.14 -12.07 -6.97
N GLU A 238 -0.10 -11.80 -5.67
CA GLU A 238 -0.82 -12.54 -4.65
C GLU A 238 -1.97 -11.67 -4.14
N VAL A 239 -3.20 -12.09 -4.37
CA VAL A 239 -4.41 -11.41 -3.90
C VAL A 239 -4.87 -12.04 -2.59
N SER A 240 -5.14 -11.20 -1.59
CA SER A 240 -5.77 -11.58 -0.33
C SER A 240 -7.23 -11.13 -0.32
N GLN A 241 -8.14 -12.02 0.08
CA GLN A 241 -9.56 -11.76 0.25
C GLN A 241 -9.95 -11.93 1.73
N MET A 242 -10.81 -11.02 2.21
CA MET A 242 -11.40 -11.07 3.54
C MET A 242 -12.87 -10.69 3.45
N GLN A 243 -13.75 -11.52 4.01
CA GLN A 243 -15.15 -11.15 4.20
C GLN A 243 -15.31 -10.29 5.46
N LEU A 244 -16.17 -9.28 5.37
CA LEU A 244 -16.39 -8.27 6.41
C LEU A 244 -17.80 -8.36 6.98
N ARG A 245 -17.99 -7.94 8.22
CA ARG A 245 -19.33 -7.59 8.72
C ARG A 245 -19.85 -6.33 8.04
N GLN A 246 -21.16 -6.11 8.10
CA GLN A 246 -21.77 -4.93 7.49
C GLN A 246 -21.24 -3.64 8.12
N GLU A 247 -21.04 -3.63 9.44
CA GLU A 247 -20.54 -2.52 10.23
C GLU A 247 -19.09 -2.19 9.85
N ALA A 248 -18.24 -3.23 9.73
CA ALA A 248 -16.87 -3.09 9.25
C ALA A 248 -16.82 -2.54 7.83
N TYR A 249 -17.62 -3.07 6.92
CA TYR A 249 -17.71 -2.59 5.54
C TYR A 249 -18.14 -1.11 5.48
N ALA A 250 -19.14 -0.72 6.28
CA ALA A 250 -19.59 0.66 6.36
C ALA A 250 -18.51 1.60 6.90
N TYR A 251 -17.74 1.16 7.91
CA TYR A 251 -16.59 1.90 8.42
C TYR A 251 -15.54 2.14 7.33
N TYR A 252 -15.13 1.07 6.64
CA TYR A 252 -14.11 1.14 5.58
C TYR A 252 -14.57 1.96 4.37
N LEU A 253 -15.85 1.87 3.99
CA LEU A 253 -16.42 2.66 2.91
C LEU A 253 -16.39 4.16 3.23
N ARG A 254 -16.78 4.55 4.46
CA ARG A 254 -16.69 5.95 4.88
C ARG A 254 -15.26 6.47 4.88
N MET A 255 -14.31 5.66 5.37
CA MET A 255 -12.89 6.01 5.36
C MET A 255 -12.40 6.26 3.92
N GLN A 256 -12.82 5.41 2.96
CA GLN A 256 -12.52 5.60 1.54
C GLN A 256 -13.11 6.90 1.00
N GLU A 257 -14.40 7.16 1.24
CA GLU A 257 -15.10 8.38 0.81
C GLU A 257 -14.46 9.65 1.39
N GLU A 258 -14.00 9.61 2.65
CA GLU A 258 -13.32 10.73 3.30
C GLU A 258 -11.93 10.99 2.74
N ILE A 259 -11.15 9.95 2.43
CA ILE A 259 -9.85 10.10 1.76
C ILE A 259 -10.04 10.72 0.37
N GLU A 260 -11.01 10.24 -0.40
CA GLU A 260 -11.32 10.77 -1.74
C GLU A 260 -11.79 12.23 -1.69
N ARG A 261 -12.63 12.58 -0.70
CA ARG A 261 -13.06 13.97 -0.47
C ARG A 261 -11.91 14.87 0.00
N THR A 262 -10.96 14.33 0.75
CA THR A 262 -9.82 15.09 1.29
C THR A 262 -8.81 15.51 0.21
N GLY A 263 -8.88 14.94 -0.99
CA GLY A 263 -8.20 15.47 -2.17
C GLY A 263 -8.75 16.84 -2.65
N GLY A 264 -9.84 17.35 -2.06
CA GLY A 264 -10.42 18.67 -2.34
C GLY A 264 -10.09 19.72 -1.28
N LEU A 265 -10.00 21.00 -1.68
CA LEU A 265 -9.58 22.15 -0.86
C LEU A 265 -10.37 22.42 0.45
N PHE A 266 -11.42 21.65 0.77
CA PHE A 266 -12.29 21.87 1.93
C PHE A 266 -12.53 20.57 2.70
N CYS A 267 -11.50 20.15 3.43
CA CYS A 267 -11.54 18.92 4.21
C CYS A 267 -12.17 19.17 5.58
N LYS A 268 -13.23 18.41 5.89
CA LYS A 268 -13.72 18.27 7.27
C LYS A 268 -13.08 16.99 7.78
N VAL A 269 -12.01 17.08 8.57
CA VAL A 269 -11.39 15.91 9.21
C VAL A 269 -12.47 15.16 9.97
N MET A 270 -12.39 13.83 10.07
CA MET A 270 -13.25 12.98 10.90
C MET A 270 -13.44 13.58 12.31
N THR A 271 -14.48 14.39 12.50
CA THR A 271 -14.78 15.02 13.80
C THR A 271 -16.28 15.12 14.08
N ALA A 272 -17.13 14.46 13.29
CA ALA A 272 -18.58 14.70 13.39
C ALA A 272 -19.46 13.47 13.13
N SER A 273 -18.99 12.25 13.39
CA SER A 273 -19.85 11.08 13.50
C SER A 273 -19.51 10.31 14.77
N ASP A 274 -20.52 9.95 15.55
CA ASP A 274 -20.45 9.14 16.79
C ASP A 274 -19.96 7.68 16.54
N ASP A 275 -19.38 7.39 15.38
CA ASP A 275 -19.04 6.03 14.93
C ASP A 275 -17.58 5.97 14.45
N HIS A 276 -16.65 6.09 15.40
CA HIS A 276 -15.21 5.98 15.18
C HIS A 276 -14.70 4.53 15.03
N GLY A 277 -15.62 3.57 14.84
CA GLY A 277 -15.35 2.14 14.83
C GLY A 277 -15.64 1.48 16.18
N ASN A 278 -15.11 0.28 16.41
CA ASN A 278 -15.50 -0.61 17.52
C ASN A 278 -14.50 -0.66 18.68
N ILE A 279 -13.53 0.28 18.71
CA ILE A 279 -12.55 0.39 19.81
C ILE A 279 -12.99 1.46 20.80
N ARG A 280 -12.85 1.17 22.10
CA ARG A 280 -13.20 2.07 23.19
C ARG A 280 -12.09 2.09 24.24
N CYS A 281 -11.86 3.26 24.83
CA CYS A 281 -11.03 3.39 26.02
C CYS A 281 -11.87 2.98 27.25
N ALA A 282 -11.46 1.90 27.93
CA ALA A 282 -12.13 1.41 29.14
C ALA A 282 -11.97 2.39 30.32
N SER A 283 -10.87 3.14 30.33
CA SER A 283 -10.56 4.12 31.39
C SER A 283 -11.25 5.48 31.18
N ASP A 284 -11.52 5.86 29.93
CA ASP A 284 -12.19 7.12 29.57
C ASP A 284 -13.08 6.92 28.33
N PRO A 285 -14.37 6.55 28.51
CA PRO A 285 -15.28 6.26 27.40
C PRO A 285 -15.55 7.44 26.46
N GLN A 286 -15.16 8.67 26.80
CA GLN A 286 -15.32 9.87 25.97
C GLN A 286 -14.10 10.16 25.09
N GLU A 287 -13.00 9.42 25.28
CA GLU A 287 -11.81 9.59 24.46
C GLU A 287 -12.04 9.08 23.02
N PRO A 288 -11.80 9.92 22.00
CA PRO A 288 -11.96 9.51 20.62
C PRO A 288 -10.85 8.55 20.20
N VAL A 289 -11.23 7.43 19.59
CA VAL A 289 -10.33 6.43 19.01
C VAL A 289 -10.84 6.05 17.64
N ILE A 290 -10.01 6.21 16.60
CA ILE A 290 -10.34 5.83 15.23
C ILE A 290 -9.77 4.43 14.96
N GLY A 291 -10.64 3.48 14.65
CA GLY A 291 -10.22 2.14 14.26
C GLY A 291 -11.35 1.14 14.33
N TYR A 292 -11.33 0.17 13.43
CA TYR A 292 -12.25 -0.97 13.44
C TYR A 292 -11.47 -2.28 13.37
N VAL A 293 -11.57 -3.09 14.42
CA VAL A 293 -10.97 -4.42 14.48
C VAL A 293 -12.02 -5.44 14.07
N GLU A 294 -11.86 -6.00 12.87
CA GLU A 294 -12.62 -7.15 12.39
C GLU A 294 -11.95 -8.46 12.85
N VAL A 295 -12.75 -9.52 12.99
CA VAL A 295 -12.27 -10.89 13.21
C VAL A 295 -12.73 -11.76 12.05
N ALA A 296 -11.80 -12.13 11.17
CA ALA A 296 -12.09 -12.90 9.97
C ALA A 296 -10.87 -13.68 9.49
N THR A 297 -11.10 -14.84 8.86
CA THR A 297 -10.03 -15.55 8.15
C THR A 297 -9.69 -14.83 6.84
N VAL A 298 -8.48 -15.05 6.32
CA VAL A 298 -8.02 -14.51 5.05
C VAL A 298 -7.69 -15.65 4.10
N THR A 299 -8.21 -15.59 2.88
CA THR A 299 -7.88 -16.51 1.79
C THR A 299 -6.97 -15.80 0.80
N THR A 300 -6.04 -16.54 0.18
CA THR A 300 -5.05 -15.97 -0.73
C THR A 300 -4.92 -16.78 -2.02
N LYS A 301 -4.61 -16.11 -3.13
CA LYS A 301 -4.34 -16.78 -4.41
C LYS A 301 -3.31 -16.01 -5.23
N GLY A 302 -2.39 -16.74 -5.85
CA GLY A 302 -1.34 -16.20 -6.71
C GLY A 302 -1.68 -16.34 -8.21
N LEU A 303 -1.15 -15.42 -9.01
CA LEU A 303 -1.21 -15.43 -10.47
C LEU A 303 0.11 -14.93 -11.05
N TYR A 304 0.67 -15.66 -12.01
CA TYR A 304 1.79 -15.21 -12.83
C TYR A 304 1.31 -14.68 -14.18
N ILE A 305 1.94 -13.62 -14.66
CA ILE A 305 1.74 -13.02 -15.98
C ILE A 305 3.12 -12.93 -16.65
N ALA A 306 3.32 -13.75 -17.68
CA ALA A 306 4.61 -13.94 -18.37
C ALA A 306 4.54 -13.59 -19.87
N ASP A 307 3.55 -12.82 -20.29
CA ASP A 307 3.31 -12.50 -21.70
C ASP A 307 4.01 -11.19 -22.08
N GLY A 308 5.17 -11.31 -22.72
CA GLY A 308 5.96 -10.16 -23.19
C GLY A 308 5.25 -9.30 -24.24
N SER A 309 4.17 -9.77 -24.88
CA SER A 309 3.37 -8.94 -25.78
C SER A 309 2.55 -7.88 -25.03
N LEU A 310 2.34 -8.05 -23.72
CA LEU A 310 1.58 -7.11 -22.91
C LEU A 310 2.36 -5.82 -22.61
N TYR A 311 3.69 -5.88 -22.58
CA TYR A 311 4.52 -4.72 -22.28
C TYR A 311 4.83 -3.89 -23.53
N GLU A 312 4.42 -2.63 -23.50
CA GLU A 312 4.79 -1.63 -24.48
C GLU A 312 5.92 -0.78 -23.90
N SER A 313 7.15 -1.04 -24.35
CA SER A 313 8.31 -0.34 -23.80
C SER A 313 8.14 1.18 -23.88
N ALA A 314 8.07 1.83 -22.71
CA ALA A 314 8.31 3.27 -22.65
C ALA A 314 9.75 3.52 -23.11
N GLU A 315 9.97 4.32 -24.15
CA GLU A 315 11.31 4.60 -24.67
C GLU A 315 12.20 5.20 -23.57
N LYS A 316 13.04 4.36 -22.94
CA LYS A 316 14.12 4.80 -22.05
C LYS A 316 15.37 4.97 -22.91
N ALA A 317 15.78 6.21 -23.13
CA ALA A 317 16.95 6.51 -23.95
C ALA A 317 18.24 6.08 -23.23
N CYS A 318 18.70 4.87 -23.51
CA CYS A 318 19.98 4.35 -23.05
C CYS A 318 20.99 4.31 -24.18
N TRP A 319 22.09 5.03 -24.00
CA TRP A 319 23.11 5.23 -25.02
C TRP A 319 24.40 4.53 -24.61
N VAL A 320 25.09 3.99 -25.61
CA VAL A 320 26.45 3.49 -25.47
C VAL A 320 27.39 4.57 -25.99
N PHE A 321 28.34 4.97 -25.17
CA PHE A 321 29.34 5.98 -25.50
C PHE A 321 30.71 5.32 -25.67
N GLU A 322 31.53 5.90 -26.54
CA GLU A 322 32.94 5.55 -26.66
C GLU A 322 33.76 6.43 -25.71
N SER A 323 34.62 5.81 -24.90
CA SER A 323 35.54 6.53 -24.05
C SER A 323 36.89 6.73 -24.72
N VAL A 324 37.41 7.96 -24.63
CA VAL A 324 38.77 8.30 -25.07
C VAL A 324 39.85 7.97 -24.02
N SER A 325 39.47 7.71 -22.77
CA SER A 325 40.39 7.30 -21.68
C SER A 325 39.81 6.17 -20.80
N GLN A 326 40.68 5.35 -20.22
CA GLN A 326 40.29 4.24 -19.34
C GLN A 326 40.26 4.62 -17.84
N ASP A 327 40.61 5.86 -17.52
CA ASP A 327 40.78 6.34 -16.14
C ASP A 327 39.46 6.62 -15.42
N TYR A 328 38.35 6.69 -16.15
CA TYR A 328 37.05 6.89 -15.55
C TYR A 328 36.49 5.57 -15.00
N GLN A 329 36.04 5.59 -13.74
CA GLN A 329 35.37 4.45 -13.09
C GLN A 329 33.91 4.32 -13.58
N LEU A 330 33.75 4.04 -14.86
CA LEU A 330 32.47 3.86 -15.54
C LEU A 330 32.09 2.38 -15.60
N PRO A 331 30.79 2.06 -15.72
CA PRO A 331 30.38 0.70 -16.03
C PRO A 331 30.54 0.46 -17.54
N TRP A 332 31.38 -0.52 -17.87
CA TRP A 332 31.78 -0.83 -19.24
C TRP A 332 30.81 -1.83 -19.86
N VAL A 333 30.23 -1.44 -20.99
CA VAL A 333 29.49 -2.36 -21.87
C VAL A 333 30.48 -3.32 -22.52
N ASP A 334 31.64 -2.81 -22.92
CA ASP A 334 32.77 -3.60 -23.41
C ASP A 334 34.09 -2.84 -23.15
N TYR A 335 34.85 -3.28 -22.15
CA TYR A 335 36.11 -2.64 -21.77
C TYR A 335 37.15 -2.61 -22.90
N ASP A 336 37.24 -3.69 -23.69
CA ASP A 336 38.22 -3.82 -24.78
C ASP A 336 37.90 -2.87 -25.94
N LYS A 337 36.61 -2.67 -26.20
CA LYS A 337 36.13 -1.69 -27.20
C LYS A 337 36.00 -0.28 -26.65
N ARG A 338 36.33 -0.05 -25.38
CA ARG A 338 36.20 1.23 -24.67
C ARG A 338 34.79 1.80 -24.73
N THR A 339 33.77 0.94 -24.66
CA THR A 339 32.37 1.39 -24.66
C THR A 339 31.77 1.30 -23.27
N TYR A 340 31.06 2.36 -22.86
CA TYR A 340 30.44 2.47 -21.54
C TYR A 340 29.01 3.00 -21.66
N SER A 341 28.25 2.88 -20.57
CA SER A 341 26.97 3.54 -20.43
C SER A 341 26.82 4.12 -19.01
N SER A 342 25.71 4.81 -18.74
CA SER A 342 25.43 5.31 -17.39
C SER A 342 24.95 4.17 -16.47
N TRP A 343 25.16 4.32 -15.17
CA TRP A 343 24.66 3.38 -14.15
C TRP A 343 23.15 3.13 -14.29
N ARG A 344 22.36 4.19 -14.55
CA ARG A 344 20.93 4.13 -14.88
C ARG A 344 20.57 3.09 -15.96
N CYS A 345 21.44 2.87 -16.93
CA CYS A 345 21.19 1.99 -18.07
C CYS A 345 21.68 0.56 -17.88
N VAL A 346 22.57 0.33 -16.92
CA VAL A 346 23.25 -0.96 -16.73
C VAL A 346 23.00 -1.60 -15.37
N ASP A 347 22.32 -0.89 -14.48
CA ASP A 347 21.96 -1.34 -13.15
C ASP A 347 20.45 -1.40 -12.98
N CYS A 348 19.93 -2.61 -12.85
CA CYS A 348 18.51 -2.88 -12.64
C CYS A 348 17.96 -2.29 -11.34
N ARG A 349 18.81 -1.90 -10.38
CA ARG A 349 18.39 -1.26 -9.12
C ARG A 349 17.90 0.17 -9.31
N GLU A 350 18.15 0.75 -10.48
CA GLU A 350 17.70 2.09 -10.86
C GLU A 350 16.21 2.11 -11.28
N HIS A 351 15.57 0.94 -11.32
CA HIS A 351 14.15 0.75 -11.57
C HIS A 351 13.32 0.89 -10.29
N TYR A 352 12.02 1.16 -10.43
CA TYR A 352 11.16 1.43 -9.28
C TYR A 352 11.12 0.23 -8.32
N ASN A 353 11.48 0.48 -7.06
CA ASN A 353 11.49 -0.48 -5.96
C ASN A 353 12.23 -1.81 -6.23
N ALA A 354 13.18 -1.79 -7.18
CA ALA A 354 13.89 -2.97 -7.65
C ALA A 354 15.11 -3.28 -6.76
N THR A 355 15.26 -4.54 -6.38
CA THR A 355 16.35 -4.98 -5.50
C THR A 355 17.00 -6.27 -6.00
N LYS A 356 18.18 -6.59 -5.47
CA LYS A 356 18.85 -7.89 -5.70
C LYS A 356 18.28 -9.03 -4.86
N ASN A 357 17.32 -8.75 -3.97
CA ASN A 357 16.69 -9.74 -3.13
C ASN A 357 15.67 -10.52 -3.96
N LYS A 358 16.13 -11.58 -4.64
CA LYS A 358 15.26 -12.50 -5.38
C LYS A 358 14.42 -13.34 -4.40
N PRO A 359 13.10 -13.46 -4.57
CA PRO A 359 12.30 -14.40 -3.80
C PRO A 359 12.75 -15.85 -4.03
N SER A 360 12.83 -16.66 -2.98
CA SER A 360 13.25 -18.07 -3.08
C SER A 360 12.30 -18.93 -3.92
N TRP A 361 11.02 -18.55 -3.97
CA TRP A 361 9.97 -19.20 -4.77
C TRP A 361 9.88 -18.66 -6.20
N TRP A 362 10.64 -17.63 -6.56
CA TRP A 362 10.57 -17.02 -7.89
C TRP A 362 11.06 -18.02 -8.94
N PRO A 363 10.27 -18.30 -9.99
CA PRO A 363 10.65 -19.25 -11.02
C PRO A 363 11.87 -18.77 -11.81
N THR A 364 12.56 -19.71 -12.45
CA THR A 364 13.80 -19.44 -13.23
C THR A 364 13.81 -20.16 -14.57
N ASP A 365 12.72 -20.82 -14.92
CA ASP A 365 12.55 -21.53 -16.19
C ASP A 365 12.44 -20.58 -17.38
N HIS A 366 12.14 -19.29 -17.13
CA HIS A 366 12.13 -18.23 -18.13
C HIS A 366 13.46 -17.47 -18.29
N LEU A 367 14.51 -17.81 -17.50
CA LEU A 367 15.83 -17.14 -17.49
C LEU A 367 16.86 -17.75 -18.44
#